data_AF-A0A967LR58-F1
#
_entry.id   AF-A0A967LR58-F1
#
_cell.length_a   1.000
_cell.length_b   1.000
_cell.length_c   1.000
_cell.angle_alpha   90.00
_cell.angle_beta   90.00
_cell.angle_gamma   90.00
#
_symmetry.space_group_name_H-M   'P 1'
#
loop_
_entity.id
_entity.type
_entity.pdbx_description
1 polymer ?
#
loop_
_entity_poly.entity_id
_entity_poly.type
_entity_poly.pdbx_seq_one_letter_code
_entity_poly.pdbx_strand_id
1 'polypeptide(L)'
;MAEAKTDVSGASCRHCHEDLAALNAEAVGRDLHPIHDGITCTSCHAEDMHMVQAMSSAVDLQCADCHARAHGVSLGPERWPSAAVCGECHTGVHAAQQRLILGIRPDGSATPSAKFMAGITCRSCHVPPAGDSSRLSEPIRGQASACAGCHEAQYAQVLAWWIEGLETRLSETRAYVDRAVREIQAPPDSARALLEMSRRMVALVAEAGGQHNLELSDRLMREALDRAHSAYA
;
A
#
# COMPACT_ATOMS: atom_id res chain seq x y z
N MET A 1 -35.21 4.16 -8.24
CA MET A 1 -34.53 5.38 -8.69
C MET A 1 -33.12 4.96 -9.07
N ALA A 2 -32.75 5.13 -10.33
CA ALA A 2 -31.45 4.70 -10.82
C ALA A 2 -30.36 5.62 -10.26
N GLU A 3 -29.34 5.03 -9.64
CA GLU A 3 -28.13 5.69 -9.18
C GLU A 3 -27.45 6.40 -10.37
N ALA A 4 -27.31 7.72 -10.27
CA ALA A 4 -26.55 8.50 -11.22
C ALA A 4 -25.06 8.19 -10.98
N LYS A 5 -24.46 7.36 -11.83
CA LYS A 5 -23.00 7.21 -11.89
C LYS A 5 -22.42 8.51 -12.44
N THR A 6 -21.81 9.30 -11.57
CA THR A 6 -21.01 10.47 -11.97
C THR A 6 -19.69 9.95 -12.55
N ASP A 7 -19.61 9.90 -13.88
CA ASP A 7 -18.39 9.55 -14.62
C ASP A 7 -17.51 10.81 -14.74
N VAL A 8 -16.71 11.08 -13.70
CA VAL A 8 -15.72 12.15 -13.76
C VAL A 8 -14.47 11.58 -14.44
N SER A 9 -14.38 11.74 -15.76
CA SER A 9 -13.16 11.40 -16.50
C SER A 9 -12.05 12.42 -16.19
N GLY A 10 -10.77 12.04 -16.32
CA GLY A 10 -9.63 12.98 -16.17
C GLY A 10 -9.67 14.20 -17.13
N ALA A 11 -10.59 14.22 -18.10
CA ALA A 11 -10.88 15.41 -18.90
C ALA A 11 -11.48 16.56 -18.08
N SER A 12 -12.11 16.27 -16.94
CA SER A 12 -12.68 17.27 -16.02
C SER A 12 -11.59 18.16 -15.41
N CYS A 13 -10.40 17.61 -15.18
CA CYS A 13 -9.25 18.35 -14.65
C CYS A 13 -8.67 19.31 -15.70
N ARG A 14 -8.72 18.93 -16.99
CA ARG A 14 -8.28 19.79 -18.11
C ARG A 14 -9.16 21.02 -18.33
N HIS A 15 -10.31 21.07 -17.68
CA HIS A 15 -11.16 22.26 -17.69
C HIS A 15 -10.48 23.47 -17.05
N CYS A 16 -9.64 23.23 -16.02
CA CYS A 16 -8.92 24.28 -15.31
C CYS A 16 -7.38 24.15 -15.45
N HIS A 17 -6.87 22.96 -15.77
CA HIS A 17 -5.43 22.69 -15.85
C HIS A 17 -5.04 22.17 -17.23
N GLU A 18 -4.53 23.07 -18.07
CA GLU A 18 -4.09 22.73 -19.44
C GLU A 18 -2.92 21.72 -19.44
N ASP A 19 -2.01 21.84 -18.47
CA ASP A 19 -0.89 20.92 -18.29
C ASP A 19 -1.11 20.04 -17.05
N LEU A 20 -1.71 18.87 -17.27
CA LEU A 20 -1.90 17.87 -16.22
C LEU A 20 -0.58 17.28 -15.71
N ALA A 21 0.49 17.29 -16.50
CA ALA A 21 1.79 16.80 -16.07
C ALA A 21 2.44 17.79 -15.09
N ALA A 22 2.36 19.09 -15.37
CA ALA A 22 2.75 20.14 -14.44
C ALA A 22 1.86 20.17 -13.19
N LEU A 23 0.54 19.98 -13.32
CA LEU A 23 -0.36 19.86 -12.17
C LEU A 23 0.02 18.69 -11.27
N ASN A 24 0.32 17.53 -11.86
CA ASN A 24 0.79 16.38 -11.09
C ASN A 24 2.14 16.68 -10.41
N ALA A 25 3.00 17.50 -11.01
CA ALA A 25 4.24 17.92 -10.37
C ALA A 25 4.05 18.97 -9.24
N GLU A 26 3.06 19.87 -9.37
CA GLU A 26 2.83 21.01 -8.47
C GLU A 26 1.76 20.77 -7.39
N ALA A 27 0.56 20.29 -7.75
CA ALA A 27 -0.56 20.09 -6.80
C ALA A 27 -0.47 18.77 -6.03
N VAL A 28 0.26 17.79 -6.57
CA VAL A 28 0.59 16.50 -5.91
C VAL A 28 1.99 16.56 -5.28
N GLY A 29 2.56 17.77 -5.20
CA GLY A 29 3.69 18.17 -4.37
C GLY A 29 4.85 17.18 -4.31
N ARG A 30 5.78 17.24 -5.27
CA ARG A 30 7.19 16.76 -5.22
C ARG A 30 7.50 15.31 -4.77
N ASP A 31 6.54 14.54 -4.27
CA ASP A 31 6.72 13.25 -3.59
C ASP A 31 5.81 12.16 -4.19
N LEU A 32 5.58 12.24 -5.51
CA LEU A 32 5.05 11.10 -6.28
C LEU A 32 6.09 9.97 -6.25
N HIS A 33 6.02 9.13 -5.23
CA HIS A 33 6.65 7.81 -5.26
C HIS A 33 6.18 7.04 -6.53
N PRO A 34 6.95 6.05 -7.02
CA PRO A 34 6.59 5.20 -8.18
C PRO A 34 5.25 4.44 -8.09
N ILE A 35 4.47 4.69 -7.06
CA ILE A 35 3.27 3.99 -6.65
C ILE A 35 2.02 4.56 -7.34
N HIS A 36 2.04 5.84 -7.74
CA HIS A 36 0.97 6.43 -8.55
C HIS A 36 1.17 6.21 -10.06
N ASP A 37 2.29 5.61 -10.46
CA ASP A 37 2.55 5.27 -11.85
C ASP A 37 1.54 4.22 -12.35
N GLY A 38 0.85 4.53 -13.44
CA GLY A 38 -0.15 3.67 -14.05
C GLY A 38 -1.55 3.64 -13.41
N ILE A 39 -1.88 4.53 -12.47
CA ILE A 39 -3.23 4.64 -11.85
C ILE A 39 -3.88 5.99 -12.18
N THR A 40 -5.18 5.98 -12.50
CA THR A 40 -5.94 7.21 -12.77
C THR A 40 -6.32 7.92 -11.47
N CYS A 41 -6.20 9.25 -11.42
CA CYS A 41 -6.53 10.04 -10.22
C CYS A 41 -7.96 9.79 -9.73
N THR A 42 -8.89 9.60 -10.65
CA THR A 42 -10.31 9.34 -10.37
C THR A 42 -10.57 7.97 -9.74
N SER A 43 -9.59 7.06 -9.78
CA SER A 43 -9.64 5.79 -9.03
C SER A 43 -9.69 6.00 -7.52
N CYS A 44 -9.24 7.16 -7.03
CA CYS A 44 -9.30 7.54 -5.61
C CYS A 44 -10.01 8.89 -5.36
N HIS A 45 -10.15 9.76 -6.36
CA HIS A 45 -10.56 11.17 -6.18
C HIS A 45 -11.89 11.56 -6.87
N ALA A 46 -12.95 10.76 -6.75
CA ALA A 46 -14.18 10.97 -7.51
C ALA A 46 -15.19 11.98 -6.91
N GLU A 47 -15.17 12.27 -5.60
CA GLU A 47 -16.11 13.19 -4.93
C GLU A 47 -15.42 14.09 -3.89
N ASP A 48 -15.66 15.41 -3.96
CA ASP A 48 -15.33 16.45 -2.93
C ASP A 48 -13.87 16.61 -2.47
N MET A 49 -12.89 16.36 -3.34
CA MET A 49 -11.46 16.32 -2.98
C MET A 49 -10.71 17.65 -3.16
N HIS A 50 -11.14 18.76 -2.55
CA HIS A 50 -10.23 19.90 -2.29
C HIS A 50 -9.46 19.76 -0.95
N MET A 51 -9.76 18.74 -0.15
CA MET A 51 -9.08 18.44 1.13
C MET A 51 -7.85 17.52 0.95
N VAL A 52 -7.08 17.71 -0.13
CA VAL A 52 -5.95 16.85 -0.52
C VAL A 52 -4.77 16.95 0.47
N GLN A 53 -4.68 18.02 1.26
CA GLN A 53 -3.57 18.22 2.21
C GLN A 53 -3.51 17.16 3.33
N ALA A 54 -4.65 16.64 3.79
CA ALA A 54 -4.65 15.58 4.80
C ALA A 54 -4.26 14.22 4.19
N MET A 55 -4.67 13.97 2.95
CA MET A 55 -4.47 12.67 2.30
C MET A 55 -3.04 12.47 1.80
N SER A 56 -2.34 13.54 1.40
CA SER A 56 -0.90 13.47 1.10
C SER A 56 -0.10 13.01 2.31
N SER A 57 -0.39 13.49 3.52
CA SER A 57 0.31 13.09 4.75
C SER A 57 0.13 11.62 5.16
N ALA A 58 -0.91 10.94 4.64
CA ALA A 58 -1.14 9.52 4.89
C ALA A 58 -0.26 8.61 4.00
N VAL A 59 0.27 9.15 2.90
CA VAL A 59 1.02 8.42 1.87
C VAL A 59 2.47 8.89 1.79
N ASP A 60 2.70 10.17 2.07
CA ASP A 60 4.01 10.80 2.10
C ASP A 60 4.80 10.35 3.33
N LEU A 61 5.89 9.63 3.09
CA LEU A 61 6.77 9.13 4.14
C LEU A 61 7.93 10.10 4.34
N GLN A 62 7.87 10.87 5.42
CA GLN A 62 9.03 11.62 5.90
C GLN A 62 9.98 10.65 6.62
N CYS A 63 11.13 10.30 6.04
CA CYS A 63 11.93 9.20 6.59
C CYS A 63 12.41 9.50 8.03
N ALA A 64 12.66 10.76 8.36
CA ALA A 64 12.98 11.23 9.72
C ALA A 64 11.90 10.92 10.76
N ASP A 65 10.66 10.67 10.31
CA ASP A 65 9.56 10.40 11.21
C ASP A 65 9.71 9.09 11.98
N CYS A 66 10.49 8.19 11.42
CA CYS A 66 10.72 6.82 11.88
C CYS A 66 12.21 6.50 12.02
N HIS A 67 13.06 7.08 11.17
CA HIS A 67 14.51 6.89 11.19
C HIS A 67 15.21 8.05 11.90
N ALA A 68 15.72 7.83 13.11
CA ALA A 68 16.45 8.87 13.86
C ALA A 68 17.96 8.90 13.58
N ARG A 69 18.50 7.84 12.98
CA ARG A 69 19.87 7.82 12.43
C ARG A 69 19.90 7.11 11.09
N ALA A 70 20.66 7.66 10.16
CA ALA A 70 20.93 7.06 8.85
C ALA A 70 22.40 7.31 8.50
N HIS A 71 23.08 6.28 7.97
CA HIS A 71 24.51 6.35 7.60
C HIS A 71 25.43 6.97 8.68
N GLY A 72 25.11 6.74 9.96
CA GLY A 72 25.89 7.27 11.10
C GLY A 72 25.61 8.73 11.46
N VAL A 73 24.68 9.40 10.80
CA VAL A 73 24.27 10.79 11.08
C VAL A 73 23.01 10.82 11.92
N SER A 74 22.98 11.68 12.94
CA SER A 74 21.77 11.93 13.73
C SER A 74 20.84 12.89 13.01
N LEU A 75 19.58 12.49 12.90
CA LEU A 75 18.58 13.14 12.10
C LEU A 75 17.68 13.95 13.04
N GLY A 76 17.74 15.28 12.92
CA GLY A 76 16.89 16.19 13.67
C GLY A 76 15.81 16.80 12.77
N PRO A 77 14.65 17.18 13.33
CA PRO A 77 13.52 17.70 12.55
C PRO A 77 13.86 18.98 11.76
N GLU A 78 14.87 19.73 12.17
CA GLU A 78 15.25 21.03 11.58
C GLU A 78 16.29 20.93 10.45
N ARG A 79 16.85 19.75 10.18
CA ARG A 79 18.03 19.57 9.29
C ARG A 79 17.81 18.60 8.13
N TRP A 80 16.56 18.26 7.81
CA TRP A 80 16.25 17.19 6.88
C TRP A 80 16.34 17.62 5.40
N PRO A 81 17.09 16.91 4.54
CA PRO A 81 16.92 16.94 3.09
C PRO A 81 15.61 16.20 2.73
N SER A 82 14.77 16.68 1.81
CA SER A 82 13.49 16.02 1.47
C SER A 82 13.60 14.49 1.28
N ALA A 83 12.50 13.75 1.50
CA ALA A 83 12.45 12.29 1.30
C ALA A 83 13.05 11.84 -0.05
N ALA A 84 12.96 12.69 -1.08
CA ALA A 84 13.63 12.55 -2.37
C ALA A 84 15.13 12.20 -2.29
N VAL A 85 15.88 12.77 -1.35
CA VAL A 85 17.33 12.51 -1.20
C VAL A 85 17.59 11.07 -0.76
N CYS A 86 16.77 10.52 0.13
CA CYS A 86 16.86 9.10 0.48
C CYS A 86 16.50 8.22 -0.71
N GLY A 87 15.48 8.64 -1.49
CA GLY A 87 14.99 7.93 -2.68
C GLY A 87 16.00 7.81 -3.82
N GLU A 88 17.05 8.64 -3.88
CA GLU A 88 18.12 8.53 -4.89
C GLU A 88 18.89 7.22 -4.79
N CYS A 89 19.08 6.68 -3.58
CA CYS A 89 19.76 5.41 -3.35
C CYS A 89 18.80 4.32 -2.84
N HIS A 90 17.83 4.67 -2.00
CA HIS A 90 16.86 3.74 -1.41
C HIS A 90 15.55 3.76 -2.19
N THR A 91 15.58 3.15 -3.37
CA THR A 91 14.40 3.06 -4.23
C THR A 91 13.42 1.99 -3.74
N GLY A 92 12.12 2.26 -3.84
CA GLY A 92 11.06 1.28 -3.55
C GLY A 92 10.90 0.90 -2.08
N VAL A 93 11.55 1.60 -1.15
CA VAL A 93 11.33 1.37 0.29
C VAL A 93 9.87 1.61 0.63
N HIS A 94 9.29 0.70 1.41
CA HIS A 94 7.87 0.70 1.78
C HIS A 94 6.85 0.61 0.62
N ALA A 95 7.30 0.31 -0.60
CA ALA A 95 6.42 0.33 -1.76
C ALA A 95 5.27 -0.66 -1.66
N ALA A 96 5.49 -1.87 -1.12
CA ALA A 96 4.43 -2.85 -0.95
C ALA A 96 3.37 -2.36 0.07
N GLN A 97 3.79 -1.82 1.21
CA GLN A 97 2.89 -1.29 2.25
C GLN A 97 2.05 -0.13 1.71
N GLN A 98 2.69 0.84 1.05
CA GLN A 98 2.03 1.98 0.41
C GLN A 98 1.08 1.52 -0.72
N ARG A 99 1.50 0.58 -1.57
CA ARG A 99 0.60 0.00 -2.59
C ARG A 99 -0.63 -0.63 -1.95
N LEU A 100 -0.45 -1.44 -0.92
CA LEU A 100 -1.56 -2.18 -0.32
C LEU A 100 -2.53 -1.26 0.43
N ILE A 101 -2.05 -0.28 1.22
CA ILE A 101 -2.89 0.68 1.94
C ILE A 101 -3.72 1.55 0.96
N LEU A 102 -3.11 1.95 -0.16
CA LEU A 102 -3.76 2.64 -1.28
C LEU A 102 -4.63 1.73 -2.14
N GLY A 103 -4.56 0.42 -1.92
CA GLY A 103 -5.38 -0.55 -2.63
C GLY A 103 -4.92 -0.87 -4.04
N ILE A 104 -3.68 -0.56 -4.38
CA ILE A 104 -3.12 -0.65 -5.72
C ILE A 104 -2.79 -2.10 -6.03
N ARG A 105 -3.45 -2.63 -7.04
CA ARG A 105 -3.37 -4.03 -7.44
C ARG A 105 -2.23 -4.26 -8.43
N PRO A 106 -1.74 -5.50 -8.59
CA PRO A 106 -0.71 -5.81 -9.59
C PRO A 106 -1.14 -5.58 -11.04
N ASP A 107 -2.45 -5.49 -11.31
CA ASP A 107 -3.03 -5.18 -12.62
C ASP A 107 -3.23 -3.66 -12.84
N GLY A 108 -2.85 -2.81 -11.88
CA GLY A 108 -3.00 -1.36 -11.96
C GLY A 108 -4.37 -0.84 -11.53
N SER A 109 -5.34 -1.69 -11.21
CA SER A 109 -6.60 -1.24 -10.61
C SER A 109 -6.42 -0.86 -9.12
N ALA A 110 -7.33 -0.06 -8.57
CA ALA A 110 -7.25 0.37 -7.17
C ALA A 110 -8.51 -0.03 -6.38
N THR A 111 -8.33 -0.42 -5.12
CA THR A 111 -9.40 -0.50 -4.11
C THR A 111 -8.85 -0.09 -2.75
N PRO A 112 -8.82 1.21 -2.46
CA PRO A 112 -8.16 1.74 -1.26
C PRO A 112 -8.73 1.15 0.04
N SER A 113 -7.89 1.06 1.06
CA SER A 113 -8.32 0.56 2.36
C SER A 113 -9.27 1.54 3.05
N ALA A 114 -10.16 1.02 3.91
CA ALA A 114 -10.99 1.87 4.76
C ALA A 114 -10.14 2.78 5.68
N LYS A 115 -8.95 2.32 6.08
CA LYS A 115 -8.00 3.09 6.91
C LYS A 115 -7.50 4.32 6.15
N PHE A 116 -7.05 4.12 4.92
CA PHE A 116 -6.63 5.21 4.05
C PHE A 116 -7.77 6.21 3.79
N MET A 117 -8.96 5.71 3.45
CA MET A 117 -10.12 6.55 3.20
C MET A 117 -10.56 7.34 4.45
N ALA A 118 -10.27 6.84 5.65
CA ALA A 118 -10.51 7.52 6.91
C ALA A 118 -9.38 8.50 7.32
N GLY A 119 -8.35 8.69 6.49
CA GLY A 119 -7.22 9.58 6.77
C GLY A 119 -6.23 9.04 7.82
N ILE A 120 -6.26 7.74 8.10
CA ILE A 120 -5.31 7.10 9.02
C ILE A 120 -3.92 7.06 8.34
N THR A 121 -2.89 7.55 9.03
CA THR A 121 -1.52 7.60 8.52
C THR A 121 -0.67 6.45 9.06
N CYS A 122 0.54 6.26 8.54
CA CYS A 122 1.47 5.25 9.04
C CYS A 122 1.73 5.40 10.55
N ARG A 123 1.90 6.64 11.02
CA ARG A 123 2.13 6.99 12.43
C ARG A 123 0.95 6.69 13.35
N SER A 124 -0.26 6.60 12.82
CA SER A 124 -1.42 6.20 13.61
C SER A 124 -1.26 4.81 14.21
N CYS A 125 -0.46 3.93 13.61
CA CYS A 125 -0.18 2.58 14.11
C CYS A 125 1.30 2.35 14.45
N HIS A 126 2.22 2.91 13.66
CA HIS A 126 3.66 2.76 13.80
C HIS A 126 4.23 3.89 14.65
N VAL A 127 4.06 3.77 15.97
CA VAL A 127 4.53 4.78 16.93
C VAL A 127 5.98 4.46 17.32
N PRO A 128 6.96 5.33 17.05
CA PRO A 128 8.31 5.15 17.55
C PRO A 128 8.34 5.16 19.08
N PRO A 129 9.14 4.31 19.74
CA PRO A 129 9.27 4.33 21.19
C PRO A 129 9.83 5.68 21.68
N ALA A 130 9.38 6.12 22.86
CA ALA A 130 9.89 7.34 23.49
C ALA A 130 11.36 7.16 23.90
N GLY A 131 12.26 8.02 23.42
CA GLY A 131 13.69 8.00 23.76
C GLY A 131 14.60 7.96 22.53
N ASP A 132 15.87 7.58 22.74
CA ASP A 132 16.88 7.52 21.67
C ASP A 132 16.62 6.34 20.72
N SER A 133 15.92 6.65 19.62
CA SER A 133 15.63 5.74 18.50
C SER A 133 16.86 5.43 17.63
N SER A 134 18.06 5.92 18.00
CA SER A 134 19.30 5.61 17.30
C SER A 134 19.75 4.15 17.34
N ARG A 135 19.06 3.31 18.12
CA ARG A 135 19.31 1.88 18.24
C ARG A 135 18.24 1.01 17.60
N LEU A 136 17.30 1.59 16.85
CA LEU A 136 16.32 0.80 16.11
C LEU A 136 17.02 0.04 14.98
N SER A 137 17.51 -1.17 15.28
CA SER A 137 17.96 -2.16 14.29
C SER A 137 16.79 -2.96 13.71
N GLU A 138 15.59 -2.78 14.25
CA GLU A 138 14.38 -3.49 13.86
C GLU A 138 13.35 -2.51 13.26
N PRO A 139 12.53 -2.96 12.29
CA PRO A 139 11.42 -2.16 11.77
C PRO A 139 10.46 -1.75 12.89
N ILE A 140 10.04 -0.48 12.89
CA ILE A 140 8.97 -0.01 13.78
C ILE A 140 7.71 -0.79 13.42
N ARG A 141 7.24 -1.63 14.35
CA ARG A 141 6.03 -2.42 14.16
C ARG A 141 4.80 -1.63 14.59
N GLY A 142 3.67 -1.94 13.94
CA GLY A 142 2.37 -1.46 14.39
C GLY A 142 2.06 -1.97 15.80
N GLN A 143 1.57 -1.11 16.68
CA GLN A 143 1.28 -1.47 18.06
C GLN A 143 -0.19 -1.79 18.27
N ALA A 144 -0.48 -2.89 18.96
CA ALA A 144 -1.85 -3.27 19.34
C ALA A 144 -2.58 -2.17 20.15
N SER A 145 -1.84 -1.48 21.03
CA SER A 145 -2.34 -0.35 21.81
C SER A 145 -2.80 0.83 20.95
N ALA A 146 -2.23 1.01 19.76
CA ALA A 146 -2.60 2.10 18.86
C ALA A 146 -4.05 1.94 18.36
N CYS A 147 -4.53 0.70 18.20
CA CYS A 147 -5.92 0.42 17.85
C CYS A 147 -6.90 0.94 18.92
N ALA A 148 -6.53 0.79 20.21
CA ALA A 148 -7.33 1.24 21.34
C ALA A 148 -7.31 2.77 21.55
N GLY A 149 -6.52 3.52 20.75
CA GLY A 149 -6.58 4.98 20.74
C GLY A 149 -7.86 5.53 20.10
N CYS A 150 -8.44 4.79 19.15
CA CYS A 150 -9.67 5.16 18.46
C CYS A 150 -10.83 4.18 18.70
N HIS A 151 -10.53 2.95 19.10
CA HIS A 151 -11.52 1.90 19.39
C HIS A 151 -11.51 1.51 20.87
N GLU A 152 -12.49 0.72 21.29
CA GLU A 152 -12.52 0.16 22.66
C GLU A 152 -11.28 -0.69 22.97
N ALA A 153 -10.91 -0.79 24.25
CA ALA A 153 -9.68 -1.47 24.67
C ALA A 153 -9.55 -2.92 24.16
N GLN A 154 -10.67 -3.64 24.04
CA GLN A 154 -10.70 -5.00 23.48
C GLN A 154 -10.15 -5.10 22.04
N TYR A 155 -10.17 -4.01 21.26
CA TYR A 155 -9.61 -3.99 19.90
C TYR A 155 -8.10 -4.22 19.84
N ALA A 156 -7.38 -4.06 20.95
CA ALA A 156 -5.95 -4.38 20.99
C ALA A 156 -5.66 -5.86 20.62
N GLN A 157 -6.62 -6.77 20.84
CA GLN A 157 -6.47 -8.19 20.50
C GLN A 157 -6.65 -8.47 19.00
N VAL A 158 -7.36 -7.60 18.29
CA VAL A 158 -7.75 -7.80 16.89
C VAL A 158 -6.52 -7.86 15.97
N LEU A 159 -5.48 -7.07 16.25
CA LEU A 159 -4.25 -7.10 15.47
C LEU A 159 -3.58 -8.48 15.48
N ALA A 160 -3.54 -9.14 16.65
CA ALA A 160 -2.96 -10.48 16.76
C ALA A 160 -3.73 -11.50 15.92
N TRP A 161 -5.07 -11.48 15.99
CA TRP A 161 -5.92 -12.36 15.18
C TRP A 161 -5.75 -12.13 13.68
N TRP A 162 -5.62 -10.87 13.25
CA TRP A 162 -5.36 -10.55 11.85
C TRP A 162 -4.01 -11.07 11.38
N ILE A 163 -2.95 -10.92 12.18
CA ILE A 163 -1.62 -11.42 11.85
C ILE A 163 -1.65 -12.94 11.71
N GLU A 164 -2.14 -13.66 12.73
CA GLU A 164 -2.18 -15.13 12.74
C GLU A 164 -3.06 -15.70 11.61
N GLY A 165 -4.26 -15.12 11.42
CA GLY A 165 -5.17 -15.55 10.37
C GLY A 165 -4.62 -15.28 8.96
N LEU A 166 -3.92 -14.15 8.79
CA LEU A 166 -3.28 -13.82 7.52
C LEU A 166 -2.09 -14.74 7.24
N GLU A 167 -1.22 -14.98 8.22
CA GLU A 167 -0.07 -15.88 8.07
C GLU A 167 -0.51 -17.27 7.61
N THR A 168 -1.55 -17.81 8.24
CA THR A 168 -2.13 -19.11 7.86
C THR A 168 -2.60 -19.09 6.40
N ARG A 169 -3.48 -18.14 6.04
CA ARG A 169 -4.05 -18.05 4.69
C ARG A 169 -3.01 -17.80 3.61
N LEU A 170 -2.03 -16.94 3.91
CA LEU A 170 -0.96 -16.60 2.99
C LEU A 170 -0.05 -17.81 2.75
N SER A 171 0.27 -18.58 3.81
CA SER A 171 1.05 -19.81 3.71
C SER A 171 0.36 -20.85 2.81
N GLU A 172 -0.93 -21.11 3.04
CA GLU A 172 -1.72 -22.05 2.24
C GLU A 172 -1.85 -21.59 0.78
N THR A 173 -2.15 -20.31 0.56
CA THR A 173 -2.29 -19.72 -0.78
C THR A 173 -0.96 -19.83 -1.54
N ARG A 174 0.14 -19.47 -0.91
CA ARG A 174 1.48 -19.56 -1.49
C ARG A 174 1.82 -21.01 -1.85
N ALA A 175 1.56 -21.95 -0.94
CA ALA A 175 1.83 -23.36 -1.17
C ALA A 175 1.08 -23.90 -2.41
N TYR A 176 -0.19 -23.51 -2.57
CA TYR A 176 -0.99 -23.86 -3.73
C TYR A 176 -0.43 -23.27 -5.03
N VAL A 177 -0.17 -21.96 -5.06
CA VAL A 177 0.38 -21.27 -6.25
C VAL A 177 1.74 -21.85 -6.63
N ASP A 178 2.62 -22.07 -5.66
CA ASP A 178 3.95 -22.64 -5.92
C ASP A 178 3.89 -24.07 -6.40
N ARG A 179 2.90 -24.85 -5.93
CA ARG A 179 2.64 -26.20 -6.44
C ARG A 179 2.18 -26.16 -7.90
N ALA A 180 1.22 -25.30 -8.24
CA ALA A 180 0.73 -25.14 -9.60
C ALA A 180 1.86 -24.81 -10.58
N VAL A 181 2.77 -23.90 -10.19
CA VAL A 181 3.93 -23.57 -11.03
C VAL A 181 4.89 -24.75 -11.22
N ARG A 182 5.05 -25.62 -10.22
CA ARG A 182 5.92 -26.81 -10.36
C ARG A 182 5.30 -27.91 -11.22
N GLU A 183 3.98 -28.09 -11.12
CA GLU A 183 3.27 -29.18 -11.81
C GLU A 183 2.98 -28.87 -13.28
N ILE A 184 2.67 -27.61 -13.61
CA ILE A 184 2.38 -27.19 -14.99
C ILE A 184 3.70 -26.93 -15.72
N GLN A 185 4.30 -28.00 -16.24
CA GLN A 185 5.53 -27.94 -17.03
C GLN A 185 5.24 -27.41 -18.44
N ALA A 186 6.08 -26.48 -18.93
CA ALA A 186 5.95 -25.84 -20.24
C ALA A 186 4.53 -25.29 -20.51
N PRO A 187 4.00 -24.39 -19.65
CA PRO A 187 2.65 -23.86 -19.80
C PRO A 187 2.49 -23.10 -21.13
N PRO A 188 1.32 -23.19 -21.79
CA PRO A 188 0.97 -22.22 -22.82
C PRO A 188 1.00 -20.80 -22.23
N ASP A 189 1.16 -19.79 -23.08
CA ASP A 189 1.34 -18.41 -22.62
C ASP A 189 0.19 -17.90 -21.73
N SER A 190 -1.04 -18.37 -21.98
CA SER A 190 -2.21 -18.09 -21.14
C SER A 190 -2.03 -18.59 -19.70
N ALA A 191 -1.64 -19.84 -19.51
CA ALA A 191 -1.38 -20.44 -18.20
C ALA A 191 -0.17 -19.77 -17.52
N ARG A 192 0.88 -19.42 -18.28
CA ARG A 192 2.03 -18.69 -17.76
C ARG A 192 1.62 -17.34 -17.18
N ALA A 193 0.82 -16.55 -17.91
CA ALA A 193 0.36 -15.24 -17.46
C ALA A 193 -0.51 -15.33 -16.18
N LEU A 194 -1.36 -16.36 -16.08
CA LEU A 194 -2.16 -16.61 -14.87
C LEU A 194 -1.29 -16.91 -13.65
N LEU A 195 -0.29 -17.78 -13.80
CA LEU A 195 0.63 -18.15 -12.72
C LEU A 195 1.52 -16.98 -12.28
N GLU A 196 2.03 -16.19 -13.22
CA GLU A 196 2.80 -14.99 -12.92
C GLU A 196 1.96 -13.95 -12.17
N MET A 197 0.72 -13.72 -12.60
CA MET A 197 -0.17 -12.81 -11.89
C MET A 197 -0.49 -13.30 -10.48
N SER A 198 -0.76 -14.61 -10.32
CA SER A 198 -1.01 -15.23 -9.01
C SER A 198 0.17 -15.02 -8.05
N ARG A 199 1.40 -15.19 -8.55
CA ARG A 199 2.63 -14.91 -7.78
C ARG A 199 2.76 -13.45 -7.38
N ARG A 200 2.49 -12.50 -8.29
CA ARG A 200 2.53 -11.06 -7.97
C ARG A 200 1.51 -10.68 -6.90
N MET A 201 0.30 -11.25 -6.94
CA MET A 201 -0.74 -11.03 -5.94
C MET A 201 -0.31 -11.53 -4.55
N VAL A 202 0.21 -12.75 -4.47
CA VAL A 202 0.72 -13.34 -3.21
C VAL A 202 1.93 -12.57 -2.68
N ALA A 203 2.85 -12.17 -3.56
CA ALA A 203 4.04 -11.41 -3.19
C ALA A 203 3.68 -10.05 -2.58
N LEU A 204 2.73 -9.33 -3.19
CA LEU A 204 2.25 -8.04 -2.67
C LEU A 204 1.71 -8.18 -1.24
N VAL A 205 0.82 -9.14 -0.98
CA VAL A 205 0.25 -9.35 0.36
C VAL A 205 1.33 -9.73 1.37
N ALA A 206 2.28 -10.59 0.97
CA ALA A 206 3.35 -11.05 1.84
C ALA A 206 4.34 -9.95 2.24
N GLU A 207 4.74 -9.12 1.29
CA GLU A 207 5.69 -8.04 1.51
C GLU A 207 5.04 -6.87 2.26
N ALA A 208 3.81 -6.53 1.89
CA ALA A 208 3.09 -5.43 2.51
C ALA A 208 2.59 -5.77 3.92
N GLY A 209 2.14 -6.99 4.16
CA GLY A 209 1.35 -7.34 5.35
C GLY A 209 -0.09 -6.87 5.21
N GLY A 210 -1.01 -7.83 5.27
CA GLY A 210 -2.43 -7.66 4.96
C GLY A 210 -3.20 -6.71 5.88
N GLN A 211 -2.68 -6.39 7.07
CA GLN A 211 -3.27 -5.42 7.99
C GLN A 211 -3.44 -4.01 7.38
N HIS A 212 -2.62 -3.68 6.37
CA HIS A 212 -2.74 -2.44 5.61
C HIS A 212 -4.02 -2.40 4.77
N ASN A 213 -4.53 -3.55 4.27
CA ASN A 213 -5.81 -3.62 3.57
C ASN A 213 -6.35 -5.06 3.60
N LEU A 214 -7.16 -5.40 4.59
CA LEU A 214 -7.56 -6.79 4.85
C LEU A 214 -8.49 -7.30 3.74
N GLU A 215 -9.41 -6.45 3.31
CA GLU A 215 -10.43 -6.72 2.31
C GLU A 215 -9.78 -6.94 0.93
N LEU A 216 -8.79 -6.12 0.57
CA LEU A 216 -8.03 -6.36 -0.65
C LEU A 216 -7.13 -7.59 -0.51
N SER A 217 -6.49 -7.80 0.63
CA SER A 217 -5.61 -8.96 0.83
C SER A 217 -6.34 -10.29 0.69
N ASP A 218 -7.53 -10.42 1.26
CA ASP A 218 -8.39 -11.61 1.08
C ASP A 218 -8.74 -11.83 -0.39
N ARG A 219 -9.18 -10.77 -1.09
CA ARG A 219 -9.53 -10.84 -2.52
C ARG A 219 -8.33 -11.25 -3.37
N LEU A 220 -7.16 -10.65 -3.16
CA LEU A 220 -5.94 -10.99 -3.90
C LEU A 220 -5.54 -12.47 -3.70
N MET A 221 -5.67 -13.01 -2.49
CA MET A 221 -5.39 -14.42 -2.24
C MET A 221 -6.39 -15.35 -2.92
N ARG A 222 -7.70 -15.05 -2.87
CA ARG A 222 -8.73 -15.83 -3.57
C ARG A 222 -8.52 -15.81 -5.08
N GLU A 223 -8.29 -14.63 -5.65
CA GLU A 223 -8.03 -14.49 -7.08
C GLU A 223 -6.74 -15.20 -7.51
N ALA A 224 -5.71 -15.20 -6.67
CA ALA A 224 -4.49 -15.96 -6.93
C ALA A 224 -4.74 -17.47 -6.98
N LEU A 225 -5.60 -18.00 -6.09
CA LEU A 225 -6.03 -19.40 -6.14
C LEU A 225 -6.83 -19.70 -7.40
N ASP A 226 -7.81 -18.88 -7.73
CA ASP A 226 -8.68 -19.07 -8.91
C ASP A 226 -7.87 -19.06 -10.21
N ARG A 227 -6.91 -18.14 -10.32
CA ARG A 227 -6.02 -18.03 -11.49
C ARG A 227 -5.06 -19.21 -11.57
N ALA A 228 -4.44 -19.60 -10.45
CA ALA A 228 -3.57 -20.77 -10.41
C ALA A 228 -4.32 -22.06 -10.74
N HIS A 229 -5.57 -22.20 -10.26
CA HIS A 229 -6.44 -23.30 -10.61
C HIS A 229 -6.78 -23.31 -12.11
N SER A 230 -7.15 -22.15 -12.66
CA SER A 230 -7.48 -21.99 -14.08
C SER A 230 -6.30 -22.30 -15.01
N ALA A 231 -5.06 -22.22 -14.52
CA ALA A 231 -3.88 -22.58 -15.30
C ALA A 231 -3.73 -24.08 -15.57
N TYR A 232 -4.49 -24.94 -14.86
CA TYR A 232 -4.55 -26.39 -15.12
C TYR A 232 -5.53 -26.77 -16.23
N ALA A 233 -6.44 -25.87 -16.63
CA ALA A 233 -7.43 -26.11 -17.67
C ALA A 233 -6.85 -25.87 -19.08
#